data_AF-A0A3N5GN86-F1
#
_entry.id   AF-A0A3N5GN86-F1
#
_cell.length_a   1.000
_cell.length_b   1.000
_cell.length_c   1.000
_cell.angle_alpha   90.00
_cell.angle_beta   90.00
_cell.angle_gamma   90.00
#
_symmetry.space_group_name_H-M   'P 1'
#
loop_
_entity.id
_entity.type
_entity.pdbx_description
1 polymer ?
#
loop_
_entity_poly.entity_id
_entity_poly.type
_entity_poly.pdbx_seq_one_letter_code
_entity_poly.pdbx_strand_id
1 'polypeptide(L)'
;MRLHGEGARAQAERGVKQVVAFWRAEDGDAKAREQFVVSAFIADPAALARTRDRLAEAFEAADGHLLEIGRTWRAGAELERGPELPIDALLAATDPGAHLQDDLFSSKVAFTVLLNWPLDTLEEMVAQGPGWSRTRWAEARLAGRFATRPSGAAL
;
A
#
# COMPACT_ATOMS: atom_id res chain seq x y z
N MET A 1 16.83 12.09 -16.46
CA MET A 1 17.11 12.22 -15.00
C MET A 1 18.24 13.21 -14.69
N ARG A 2 18.22 14.46 -15.21
CA ARG A 2 19.30 15.46 -15.00
C ARG A 2 18.87 16.70 -14.19
N LEU A 3 17.71 16.66 -13.53
CA LEU A 3 17.07 17.86 -12.95
C LEU A 3 16.87 17.83 -11.42
N HIS A 4 17.37 16.82 -10.71
CA HIS A 4 17.23 16.74 -9.26
C HIS A 4 18.57 16.31 -8.66
N GLY A 5 19.03 16.99 -7.60
CA GLY A 5 20.34 16.76 -6.97
C GLY A 5 20.57 15.31 -6.53
N GLU A 6 21.81 14.96 -6.16
CA GLU A 6 22.24 13.57 -5.90
C GLU A 6 21.29 12.77 -4.98
N GLY A 7 20.70 13.41 -3.96
CA GLY A 7 19.72 12.78 -3.06
C GLY A 7 18.43 12.34 -3.75
N ALA A 8 17.89 13.15 -4.66
CA ALA A 8 16.69 12.80 -5.43
C ALA A 8 16.96 11.69 -6.46
N ARG A 9 18.20 11.61 -6.96
CA ARG A 9 18.64 10.50 -7.83
C ARG A 9 18.68 9.18 -7.06
N ALA A 10 19.26 9.14 -5.87
CA ALA A 10 19.31 7.94 -5.05
C ALA A 10 17.90 7.45 -4.66
N GLN A 11 17.00 8.37 -4.32
CA GLN A 11 15.60 8.06 -4.04
C GLN A 11 14.88 7.48 -5.27
N ALA A 12 15.05 8.11 -6.44
CA ALA A 12 14.48 7.60 -7.69
C ALA A 12 15.00 6.20 -8.02
N GLU A 13 16.31 5.97 -7.92
CA GLU A 13 16.91 4.65 -8.20
C GLU A 13 16.38 3.56 -7.24
N ARG A 14 16.19 3.87 -5.95
CA ARG A 14 15.55 2.96 -5.00
C ARG A 14 14.10 2.67 -5.38
N GLY A 15 13.32 3.71 -5.68
CA GLY A 15 11.92 3.58 -6.08
C GLY A 15 11.73 2.72 -7.32
N VAL A 16 12.57 2.91 -8.35
CA VAL A 16 12.54 2.08 -9.57
C VAL A 16 12.82 0.61 -9.25
N LYS A 17 13.82 0.32 -8.40
CA LYS A 17 14.11 -1.06 -7.97
C LYS A 17 12.92 -1.69 -7.27
N GLN A 18 12.25 -0.95 -6.38
CA GLN A 18 11.05 -1.42 -5.69
C GLN A 18 9.91 -1.71 -6.68
N VAL A 19 9.64 -0.81 -7.62
CA VAL A 19 8.62 -1.05 -8.68
C VAL A 19 8.95 -2.30 -9.48
N VAL A 20 10.19 -2.45 -9.95
CA VAL A 20 10.62 -3.62 -10.74
C VAL A 20 10.45 -4.93 -9.96
N ALA A 21 10.76 -4.94 -8.66
CA ALA A 21 10.65 -6.12 -7.82
C ALA A 21 9.20 -6.63 -7.70
N PHE A 22 8.22 -5.73 -7.74
CA PHE A 22 6.80 -6.09 -7.62
C PHE A 22 6.06 -6.16 -8.95
N TRP A 23 6.63 -5.69 -10.06
CA TRP A 23 5.97 -5.64 -11.37
C TRP A 23 5.82 -7.03 -11.99
N ARG A 24 4.61 -7.38 -12.42
CA ARG A 24 4.24 -8.66 -13.06
C ARG A 24 3.79 -8.44 -14.51
N ALA A 25 3.62 -9.52 -15.26
CA ALA A 25 3.16 -9.46 -16.65
C ALA A 25 1.78 -8.79 -16.81
N GLU A 26 0.87 -9.02 -15.85
CA GLU A 26 -0.46 -8.40 -15.79
C GLU A 26 -0.42 -6.87 -15.62
N ASP A 27 0.71 -6.32 -15.15
CA ASP A 27 0.85 -4.88 -14.95
C ASP A 27 1.20 -4.11 -16.22
N GLY A 28 1.67 -4.81 -17.25
CA GLY A 28 2.16 -4.22 -18.49
C GLY A 28 3.59 -4.67 -18.81
N ASP A 29 4.02 -4.39 -20.03
CA ASP A 29 5.36 -4.72 -20.50
C ASP A 29 6.43 -3.75 -19.95
N ALA A 30 7.68 -3.96 -20.36
CA ALA A 30 8.80 -3.12 -19.95
C ALA A 30 8.61 -1.64 -20.33
N LYS A 31 7.96 -1.35 -21.46
CA LYS A 31 7.71 0.01 -21.95
C LYS A 31 6.64 0.68 -21.09
N ALA A 32 5.56 -0.02 -20.77
CA ALA A 32 4.52 0.46 -19.86
C ALA A 32 5.12 0.78 -18.48
N ARG A 33 5.99 -0.08 -17.96
CA ARG A 33 6.69 0.16 -16.69
C ARG A 33 7.59 1.40 -16.74
N GLU A 34 8.37 1.57 -17.80
CA GLU A 34 9.24 2.75 -17.98
C GLU A 34 8.42 4.04 -18.03
N GLN A 35 7.36 4.05 -18.83
CA GLN A 35 6.43 5.18 -18.91
C GLN A 35 5.80 5.50 -17.57
N PHE A 36 5.35 4.48 -16.84
CA PHE A 36 4.79 4.64 -15.50
C PHE A 36 5.79 5.32 -14.56
N VAL A 37 7.01 4.77 -14.44
CA VAL A 37 8.06 5.33 -13.57
C VAL A 37 8.35 6.80 -13.88
N VAL A 38 8.45 7.15 -15.17
CA VAL A 38 8.73 8.53 -15.58
C VAL A 38 7.56 9.46 -15.22
N SER A 39 6.32 9.02 -15.40
CA SER A 39 5.13 9.84 -15.13
C SER A 39 4.75 9.94 -13.65
N ALA A 40 5.05 8.91 -12.85
CA ALA A 40 4.55 8.77 -11.48
C ALA A 40 5.60 9.17 -10.42
N PHE A 41 6.84 9.44 -10.81
CA PHE A 41 7.86 9.95 -9.89
C PHE A 41 7.61 11.41 -9.55
N ILE A 42 7.55 11.73 -8.26
CA ILE A 42 7.20 13.05 -7.75
C ILE A 42 8.45 13.72 -7.19
N ALA A 43 9.03 14.63 -7.97
CA ALA A 43 10.25 15.34 -7.59
C ALA A 43 10.02 16.58 -6.72
N ASP A 44 8.83 17.19 -6.79
CA ASP A 44 8.47 18.34 -5.96
C ASP A 44 8.10 17.88 -4.53
N PRO A 45 8.86 18.28 -3.49
CA PRO A 45 8.57 17.88 -2.11
C PRO A 45 7.18 18.29 -1.64
N ALA A 46 6.63 19.41 -2.12
CA ALA A 46 5.30 19.85 -1.73
C ALA A 46 4.21 18.97 -2.36
N ALA A 47 4.37 18.60 -3.64
CA ALA A 47 3.50 17.62 -4.29
C ALA A 47 3.61 16.23 -3.65
N LEU A 48 4.82 15.81 -3.27
CA LEU A 48 5.05 14.53 -2.59
C LEU A 48 4.31 14.48 -1.25
N ALA A 49 4.44 15.54 -0.43
CA ALA A 49 3.73 15.64 0.84
C ALA A 49 2.19 15.62 0.67
N ARG A 50 1.65 16.40 -0.28
CA ARG A 50 0.20 16.38 -0.56
C ARG A 50 -0.28 15.02 -1.05
N THR A 51 0.54 14.29 -1.80
CA THR A 51 0.21 12.95 -2.28
C THR A 51 0.18 11.96 -1.14
N ARG A 52 1.17 12.00 -0.24
CA ARG A 52 1.16 11.21 1.01
C ARG A 52 -0.13 11.46 1.81
N ASP A 53 -0.51 12.72 1.99
CA ASP A 53 -1.67 13.06 2.82
C ASP A 53 -2.98 12.55 2.21
N ARG A 54 -3.15 12.65 0.88
CA ARG A 54 -4.31 12.05 0.17
C ARG A 54 -4.35 10.53 0.27
N LEU A 55 -3.19 9.88 0.18
CA LEU A 55 -3.10 8.43 0.35
C LEU A 55 -3.42 8.00 1.77
N ALA A 56 -2.94 8.75 2.77
CA ALA A 56 -3.24 8.50 4.17
C ALA A 56 -4.75 8.63 4.44
N GLU A 57 -5.39 9.69 3.95
CA GLU A 57 -6.85 9.88 4.05
C GLU A 57 -7.62 8.74 3.39
N ALA A 58 -7.26 8.38 2.16
CA ALA A 58 -7.93 7.31 1.42
C ALA A 58 -7.80 5.94 2.12
N PHE A 59 -6.60 5.61 2.63
CA PHE A 59 -6.37 4.33 3.29
C PHE A 59 -6.99 4.28 4.69
N GLU A 60 -6.99 5.38 5.44
CA GLU A 60 -7.71 5.47 6.72
C GLU A 60 -9.20 5.22 6.53
N ALA A 61 -9.82 5.85 5.52
CA ALA A 61 -11.23 5.65 5.21
C ALA A 61 -11.51 4.20 4.78
N ALA A 62 -10.71 3.65 3.87
CA ALA A 62 -10.89 2.28 3.39
C ALA A 62 -10.75 1.26 4.53
N ASP A 63 -9.67 1.34 5.31
CA ASP A 63 -9.41 0.42 6.42
C ASP A 63 -10.49 0.54 7.51
N GLY A 64 -10.93 1.77 7.83
CA GLY A 64 -12.00 2.02 8.79
C GLY A 64 -13.35 1.42 8.37
N HIS A 65 -13.77 1.66 7.13
CA HIS A 65 -15.05 1.15 6.62
C HIS A 65 -15.04 -0.37 6.41
N LEU A 66 -13.94 -0.95 5.93
CA LEU A 66 -13.83 -2.40 5.81
C LEU A 66 -13.84 -3.08 7.18
N LEU A 67 -13.21 -2.48 8.18
CA LEU A 67 -13.29 -2.95 9.56
C LEU A 67 -14.73 -2.89 10.10
N GLU A 68 -15.44 -1.79 9.85
CA GLU A 68 -16.85 -1.62 10.25
C GLU A 68 -17.74 -2.71 9.62
N ILE A 69 -17.62 -2.92 8.31
CA ILE A 69 -18.36 -3.96 7.57
C ILE A 69 -18.04 -5.34 8.16
N GLY A 70 -16.76 -5.67 8.31
CA GLY A 70 -16.34 -6.98 8.82
C GLY A 70 -16.80 -7.24 10.26
N ARG A 71 -16.83 -6.22 11.11
CA ARG A 71 -17.41 -6.34 12.47
C ARG A 71 -18.92 -6.54 12.42
N THR A 72 -19.61 -5.83 11.54
CA THR A 72 -21.06 -5.97 11.36
C THR A 72 -21.44 -7.37 10.91
N TRP A 73 -20.72 -7.92 9.94
CA TRP A 73 -20.93 -9.27 9.39
C TRP A 73 -20.66 -10.36 10.42
N ARG A 74 -19.57 -10.25 11.19
CA ARG A 74 -19.21 -11.26 12.21
C ARG A 74 -20.08 -11.24 13.45
N ALA A 75 -20.74 -10.14 13.74
CA ALA A 75 -21.39 -9.97 15.02
C ALA A 75 -22.61 -10.90 15.22
N GLY A 76 -23.13 -11.58 14.18
CA GLY A 76 -24.13 -12.65 14.36
C GLY A 76 -23.54 -13.89 15.04
N ALA A 77 -22.29 -14.22 14.71
CA ALA A 77 -21.54 -15.33 15.28
C ALA A 77 -20.75 -14.95 16.56
N GLU A 78 -20.33 -13.68 16.70
CA GLU A 78 -19.43 -13.24 17.78
C GLU A 78 -20.15 -12.57 18.96
N LEU A 79 -21.41 -12.14 18.83
CA LEU A 79 -22.17 -11.45 19.88
C LEU A 79 -23.45 -12.20 20.24
N GLU A 80 -23.86 -12.07 21.50
CA GLU A 80 -25.14 -12.56 22.02
C GLU A 80 -26.32 -11.76 21.45
N ARG A 81 -26.77 -12.09 20.23
CA ARG A 81 -27.88 -11.40 19.52
C ARG A 81 -29.16 -12.22 19.39
N GLY A 82 -29.22 -13.35 20.10
CA GLY A 82 -30.29 -14.34 20.00
C GLY A 82 -29.78 -15.65 19.40
N PRO A 83 -30.68 -16.53 18.95
CA PRO A 83 -30.29 -17.78 18.32
C PRO A 83 -29.45 -17.53 17.06
N GLU A 84 -28.32 -18.22 16.93
CA GLU A 84 -27.48 -18.17 15.73
C GLU A 84 -28.25 -18.63 14.49
N LEU A 85 -28.09 -17.91 13.38
CA LEU A 85 -28.67 -18.23 12.09
C LEU A 85 -27.64 -18.96 11.21
N PRO A 86 -28.06 -19.85 10.29
CA PRO A 86 -27.13 -20.54 9.39
C PRO A 86 -26.25 -19.61 8.53
N ILE A 87 -26.68 -18.36 8.30
CA ILE A 87 -25.93 -17.36 7.54
C ILE A 87 -24.77 -16.74 8.33
N ASP A 88 -24.82 -16.77 9.68
CA ASP A 88 -23.87 -16.05 10.52
C ASP A 88 -22.45 -16.58 10.38
N ALA A 89 -22.29 -17.91 10.31
CA ALA A 89 -21.00 -18.53 10.03
C ALA A 89 -20.43 -18.16 8.66
N LEU A 90 -21.29 -18.03 7.63
CA LEU A 90 -20.87 -17.65 6.27
C LEU A 90 -20.45 -16.18 6.21
N LEU A 91 -21.21 -15.29 6.85
CA LEU A 91 -20.85 -13.88 6.99
C LEU A 91 -19.55 -13.72 7.78
N ALA A 92 -19.38 -14.49 8.85
CA ALA A 92 -18.21 -14.42 9.70
C ALA A 92 -16.92 -14.92 9.00
N ALA A 93 -17.06 -15.88 8.09
CA ALA A 93 -15.95 -16.41 7.31
C ALA A 93 -15.54 -15.52 6.12
N THR A 94 -16.33 -14.48 5.79
CA THR A 94 -16.07 -13.62 4.63
C THR A 94 -15.24 -12.40 5.02
N ASP A 95 -14.11 -12.18 4.33
CA ASP A 95 -13.33 -10.94 4.44
C ASP A 95 -13.78 -9.92 3.37
N PRO A 96 -14.43 -8.80 3.76
CA PRO A 96 -14.88 -7.78 2.81
C PRO A 96 -13.72 -7.04 2.13
N GLY A 97 -12.50 -7.11 2.70
CA GLY A 97 -11.30 -6.44 2.19
C GLY A 97 -10.37 -7.34 1.37
N ALA A 98 -10.73 -8.61 1.13
CA ALA A 98 -9.83 -9.64 0.60
C ALA A 98 -9.08 -9.25 -0.69
N HIS A 99 -9.72 -8.46 -1.55
CA HIS A 99 -9.17 -8.06 -2.85
C HIS A 99 -8.57 -6.65 -2.88
N LEU A 100 -8.68 -5.87 -1.80
CA LEU A 100 -8.25 -4.46 -1.81
C LEU A 100 -6.77 -4.32 -2.18
N GLN A 101 -5.90 -5.21 -1.69
CA GLN A 101 -4.48 -5.13 -1.98
C GLN A 101 -4.19 -5.39 -3.47
N ASP A 102 -4.85 -6.36 -4.08
CA ASP A 102 -4.71 -6.66 -5.52
C ASP A 102 -5.22 -5.48 -6.36
N ASP A 103 -6.34 -4.88 -5.97
CA ASP A 103 -6.89 -3.69 -6.64
C ASP A 103 -5.94 -2.49 -6.55
N LEU A 104 -5.23 -2.32 -5.45
CA LEU A 104 -4.22 -1.27 -5.30
C LEU A 104 -2.98 -1.50 -6.19
N PHE A 105 -2.64 -2.75 -6.49
CA PHE A 105 -1.60 -3.06 -7.48
C PHE A 105 -2.08 -2.85 -8.91
N SER A 106 -3.27 -3.37 -9.26
CA SER A 106 -3.82 -3.28 -10.61
C SER A 106 -4.10 -1.82 -11.02
N SER A 107 -4.58 -0.99 -10.10
CA SER A 107 -4.80 0.46 -10.28
C SER A 107 -3.53 1.32 -10.22
N LYS A 108 -2.36 0.71 -9.99
CA LYS A 108 -1.03 1.38 -9.89
C LYS A 108 -0.82 2.28 -8.66
N VAL A 109 -1.74 2.28 -7.71
CA VAL A 109 -1.57 3.00 -6.44
C VAL A 109 -0.39 2.46 -5.64
N ALA A 110 -0.28 1.13 -5.52
CA ALA A 110 0.84 0.47 -4.84
C ALA A 110 2.19 0.84 -5.47
N PHE A 111 2.28 0.84 -6.80
CA PHE A 111 3.51 1.21 -7.51
C PHE A 111 3.85 2.69 -7.35
N THR A 112 2.85 3.57 -7.24
CA THR A 112 3.08 4.99 -6.96
C THR A 112 3.69 5.16 -5.58
N VAL A 113 3.22 4.39 -4.58
CA VAL A 113 3.81 4.39 -3.24
C VAL A 113 5.24 3.86 -3.26
N LEU A 114 5.45 2.67 -3.83
CA LEU A 114 6.76 2.02 -3.92
C LEU A 114 7.77 2.83 -4.76
N LEU A 115 7.32 3.67 -5.68
CA LEU A 115 8.21 4.52 -6.45
C LEU A 115 8.71 5.74 -5.65
N ASN A 116 7.88 6.27 -4.76
CA ASN A 116 8.11 7.59 -4.16
C ASN A 116 8.57 7.52 -2.69
N TRP A 117 8.26 6.44 -1.98
CA TRP A 117 8.69 6.23 -0.60
C TRP A 117 9.51 4.94 -0.43
N PRO A 118 10.54 4.96 0.43
CA PRO A 118 11.34 3.78 0.69
C PRO A 118 10.51 2.70 1.39
N LEU A 119 10.58 1.47 0.87
CA LEU A 119 10.14 0.28 1.60
C LEU A 119 11.30 -0.14 2.49
N ASP A 120 11.23 0.21 3.77
CA ASP A 120 12.29 -0.07 4.75
C ASP A 120 12.21 -1.51 5.26
N THR A 121 13.39 -2.10 5.44
CA THR A 121 13.55 -3.39 6.13
C THR A 121 13.41 -3.22 7.64
N LEU A 122 13.09 -4.31 8.34
CA LEU A 122 13.01 -4.28 9.80
C LEU A 122 14.33 -3.85 10.42
N GLU A 123 15.46 -4.33 9.87
CA GLU A 123 16.80 -3.96 10.32
C GLU A 123 17.06 -2.46 10.17
N GLU A 124 16.68 -1.84 9.04
CA GLU A 124 16.77 -0.39 8.84
C GLU A 124 15.87 0.37 9.82
N MET A 125 14.64 -0.09 10.03
CA MET A 125 13.69 0.52 10.97
C MET A 125 14.22 0.49 12.40
N VAL A 126 14.82 -0.62 12.85
CA VAL A 126 15.43 -0.74 14.19
C VAL A 126 16.65 0.17 14.32
N ALA A 127 17.52 0.19 13.31
CA ALA A 127 18.76 0.97 13.36
C ALA A 127 18.53 2.48 13.27
N GLN A 128 17.61 2.92 12.43
CA GLN A 128 17.41 4.34 12.10
C GLN A 128 16.18 4.96 12.77
N GLY A 129 15.23 4.13 13.19
CA GLY A 129 13.96 4.54 13.80
C GLY A 129 14.07 5.52 14.97
N PRO A 130 15.07 5.41 15.88
CA PRO A 130 15.26 6.40 16.95
C PRO A 130 15.46 7.84 16.45
N GLY A 131 15.96 8.02 15.22
CA GLY A 131 16.16 9.33 14.60
C GLY A 131 15.02 9.78 13.67
N TRP A 132 13.97 8.96 13.50
CA TRP A 132 12.90 9.26 12.55
C TRP A 132 11.88 10.25 13.11
N SER A 133 11.51 11.22 12.28
CA SER A 133 10.38 12.10 12.57
C SER A 133 9.06 11.33 12.48
N ARG A 134 7.98 11.90 13.05
CA ARG A 134 6.61 11.36 12.90
C ARG A 134 6.24 11.19 11.43
N THR A 135 6.62 12.14 10.59
CA THR A 135 6.40 12.09 9.14
C THR A 135 7.10 10.90 8.51
N ARG A 136 8.36 10.64 8.87
CA ARG A 136 9.12 9.53 8.33
C ARG A 136 8.52 8.17 8.73
N TRP A 137 8.01 8.06 9.96
CA TRP A 137 7.25 6.89 10.41
C TRP A 137 5.96 6.69 9.61
N ALA A 138 5.23 7.76 9.31
CA ALA A 138 4.03 7.68 8.47
C ALA A 138 4.36 7.21 7.05
N GLU A 139 5.45 7.69 6.47
CA GLU A 139 5.95 7.26 5.16
C GLU A 139 6.40 5.80 5.15
N ALA A 140 7.10 5.35 6.21
CA ALA A 140 7.47 3.94 6.37
C ALA A 140 6.24 3.03 6.47
N ARG A 141 5.20 3.44 7.23
CA ARG A 141 3.93 2.70 7.33
C ARG A 141 3.21 2.66 5.98
N LEU A 142 3.18 3.78 5.26
CA LEU A 142 2.55 3.89 3.94
C LEU A 142 3.20 2.91 2.95
N ALA A 143 4.53 2.90 2.86
CA ALA A 143 5.25 1.96 1.99
C ALA A 143 5.14 0.50 2.48
N GLY A 144 5.22 0.29 3.80
CA GLY A 144 5.17 -1.02 4.43
C GLY A 144 3.89 -1.81 4.14
N ARG A 145 2.77 -1.14 3.84
CA ARG A 145 1.53 -1.79 3.35
C ARG A 145 1.78 -2.69 2.13
N PHE A 146 2.77 -2.35 1.30
CA PHE A 146 3.10 -3.04 0.07
C PHE A 146 4.39 -3.87 0.18
N ALA A 147 4.80 -4.25 1.40
CA ALA A 147 5.92 -5.17 1.62
C ALA A 147 5.70 -6.54 0.97
N THR A 148 4.44 -6.90 0.74
CA THR A 148 4.03 -8.08 0.00
C THR A 148 3.06 -7.70 -1.11
N ARG A 149 3.00 -8.55 -2.14
CA ARG A 149 1.94 -8.53 -3.14
C ARG A 149 1.32 -9.93 -3.15
N PRO A 150 0.00 -10.08 -2.93
CA PRO A 150 -0.64 -11.38 -3.00
C PRO A 150 -0.27 -12.05 -4.33
N SER A 151 0.12 -13.32 -4.29
CA SER A 151 0.23 -14.10 -5.51
C SER A 151 -1.17 -14.19 -6.09
N GLY A 152 -1.41 -13.72 -7.32
CA GLY A 152 -2.72 -13.79 -7.98
C GLY A 152 -3.26 -15.22 -8.21
N ALA A 153 -2.67 -16.23 -7.57
CA ALA A 153 -3.25 -17.54 -7.40
C ALA A 153 -4.18 -17.50 -6.17
N ALA A 154 -5.43 -17.10 -6.40
CA ALA A 154 -6.52 -17.69 -5.63
C ALA A 154 -6.54 -19.20 -5.94
N LEU A 155 -6.59 -20.02 -4.90
CA LEU A 155 -6.97 -21.44 -5.02
C LEU A 155 -8.42 -21.55 -5.48
#